data_AF-A0A328BWZ2-F1
#
_entry.id   AF-A0A328BWZ2-F1
#
_cell.length_a   1.000
_cell.length_b   1.000
_cell.length_c   1.000
_cell.angle_alpha   90.00
_cell.angle_beta   90.00
_cell.angle_gamma   90.00
#
_symmetry.space_group_name_H-M   'P 1'
#
loop_
_entity.id
_entity.type
_entity.pdbx_description
1 polymer ?
#
loop_
_entity_poly.entity_id
_entity_poly.type
_entity_poly.pdbx_seq_one_letter_code
_entity_poly.pdbx_strand_id
1 'polypeptide(L)'
;MARTITLCYRKIIDAGATHAWDKLVWEDTYQEFRLQAQTVDPARQYRTFGQLLQHAAGAERLHFLVSAAVRGYLQQLGGLVPDIVDNLGRRFLPFSQFQFELINSDLQDRSRHQVAVNFYSEALRWHDTIGTYLLVSVAAARPAAPGAGLPTHLLALQPFLSIHSLQLPAPPDEADAR
;
A
#
# COMPACT_ATOMS: atom_id res chain seq x y z
N MET A 1 18.73 20.56 -6.80
CA MET A 1 17.37 20.92 -6.34
C MET A 1 16.74 19.71 -5.68
N ALA A 2 16.09 19.86 -4.52
CA ALA A 2 15.52 18.74 -3.78
C ALA A 2 14.27 18.21 -4.49
N ARG A 3 14.25 16.91 -4.79
CA ARG A 3 13.10 16.22 -5.38
C ARG A 3 12.26 15.64 -4.25
N THR A 4 10.95 15.85 -4.30
CA THR A 4 10.01 15.23 -3.36
C THR A 4 9.31 14.09 -4.07
N ILE A 5 9.30 12.91 -3.45
CA ILE A 5 8.65 11.71 -3.98
C ILE A 5 7.63 11.16 -3.00
N THR A 6 6.64 10.46 -3.52
CA THR A 6 5.80 9.53 -2.76
C THR A 6 6.07 8.12 -3.27
N LEU A 7 6.22 7.17 -2.35
CA LEU A 7 6.37 5.76 -2.68
C LEU A 7 5.02 5.05 -2.59
N CYS A 8 4.80 4.07 -3.46
CA CYS A 8 3.71 3.10 -3.32
C CYS A 8 4.33 1.70 -3.12
N TYR A 9 3.92 1.03 -2.05
CA TYR A 9 4.25 -0.37 -1.80
C TYR A 9 2.98 -1.22 -1.90
N ARG A 10 2.98 -2.22 -2.79
CA ARG A 10 1.88 -3.18 -2.93
C ARG A 10 2.20 -4.44 -2.16
N LYS A 11 1.50 -4.65 -1.03
CA LYS A 11 1.55 -5.91 -0.29
C LYS A 11 0.49 -6.86 -0.84
N ILE A 12 0.92 -7.97 -1.44
CA ILE A 12 0.04 -9.05 -1.88
C ILE A 12 -0.08 -10.06 -0.74
N ILE A 13 -1.30 -10.51 -0.47
CA ILE A 13 -1.61 -11.46 0.60
C ILE A 13 -2.45 -12.59 -0.01
N ASP A 14 -1.99 -13.83 0.19
CA ASP A 14 -2.64 -15.04 -0.29
C ASP A 14 -2.53 -16.18 0.74
N ALA A 15 -2.95 -17.38 0.35
CA ALA A 15 -2.94 -18.57 1.20
C ALA A 15 -1.53 -18.96 1.72
N GLY A 16 -0.46 -18.45 1.11
CA GLY A 16 0.92 -18.64 1.55
C GLY A 16 1.37 -17.69 2.66
N ALA A 17 0.51 -16.76 3.12
CA ALA A 17 0.82 -15.82 4.18
C ALA A 17 1.33 -16.52 5.45
N THR A 18 2.54 -16.15 5.89
CA THR A 18 3.18 -16.73 7.08
C THR A 18 3.07 -15.83 8.30
N HIS A 19 3.12 -14.50 8.10
CA HIS A 19 3.01 -13.49 9.15
C HIS A 19 1.60 -13.43 9.74
N ALA A 20 1.52 -13.20 11.06
CA ALA A 20 0.24 -13.22 11.78
C ALA A 20 -0.74 -12.14 11.27
N TRP A 21 -0.25 -10.93 11.00
CA TRP A 21 -1.06 -9.85 10.46
C TRP A 21 -1.63 -10.23 9.08
N ASP A 22 -0.79 -10.74 8.18
CA ASP A 22 -1.16 -11.17 6.83
C ASP A 22 -2.26 -12.25 6.86
N LYS A 23 -2.10 -13.25 7.74
CA LYS A 23 -3.08 -14.34 7.92
C LYS A 23 -4.45 -13.84 8.35
N LEU A 24 -4.48 -12.91 9.31
CA LEU A 24 -5.71 -12.34 9.82
C LEU A 24 -6.42 -11.51 8.74
N VAL A 25 -5.67 -10.66 8.02
CA VAL A 25 -6.20 -9.90 6.89
C VAL A 25 -6.76 -10.84 5.81
N TRP A 26 -6.02 -11.89 5.46
CA TRP A 26 -6.44 -12.86 4.45
C TRP A 26 -7.72 -13.60 4.83
N GLU A 27 -7.81 -14.10 6.06
CA GLU A 27 -8.99 -14.84 6.51
C GLU A 27 -10.23 -13.94 6.55
N ASP A 28 -10.11 -12.74 7.13
CA ASP A 28 -11.26 -11.84 7.27
C ASP A 28 -11.72 -11.28 5.93
N THR A 29 -10.79 -10.96 5.02
CA THR A 29 -11.15 -10.51 3.66
C THR A 29 -11.80 -11.62 2.84
N TYR A 30 -11.43 -12.88 3.07
CA TYR A 30 -12.11 -14.01 2.45
C TYR A 30 -13.55 -14.18 2.96
N GLN A 31 -13.76 -14.09 4.29
CA GLN A 31 -15.11 -14.18 4.86
C GLN A 31 -15.98 -13.01 4.40
N GLU A 32 -15.44 -11.80 4.39
CA GLU A 32 -16.15 -10.62 3.91
C GLU A 32 -16.48 -10.74 2.42
N PHE A 33 -15.55 -11.23 1.58
CA PHE A 33 -15.83 -11.51 0.17
C PHE A 33 -16.99 -12.49 0.00
N ARG A 34 -17.02 -13.59 0.76
CA ARG A 34 -18.12 -14.58 0.69
C ARG A 34 -19.47 -13.99 1.10
N LEU A 35 -19.49 -13.09 2.07
CA LEU A 35 -20.70 -12.39 2.47
C LEU A 35 -21.16 -11.43 1.37
N GLN A 36 -20.26 -10.57 0.90
CA GLN A 36 -20.59 -9.50 -0.05
C GLN A 36 -20.91 -10.03 -1.45
N ALA A 37 -20.30 -11.13 -1.88
CA ALA A 37 -20.62 -11.77 -3.17
C ALA A 37 -22.10 -12.16 -3.29
N GLN A 38 -22.76 -12.53 -2.18
CA GLN A 38 -24.18 -12.88 -2.18
C GLN A 38 -25.10 -11.67 -2.45
N THR A 39 -24.61 -10.45 -2.25
CA THR A 39 -25.38 -9.23 -2.50
C THR A 39 -25.44 -8.89 -4.00
N VAL A 40 -24.41 -9.28 -4.76
CA VAL A 40 -24.32 -9.04 -6.22
C VAL A 40 -24.71 -10.27 -7.03
N ASP A 41 -24.65 -11.46 -6.44
CA ASP A 41 -25.14 -12.72 -7.03
C ASP A 41 -26.01 -13.51 -6.02
N PRO A 42 -27.28 -13.08 -5.80
CA PRO A 42 -28.18 -13.74 -4.86
C PRO A 42 -28.54 -15.17 -5.28
N ALA A 43 -28.51 -15.45 -6.59
CA ALA A 43 -28.80 -16.77 -7.15
C ALA A 43 -27.60 -17.74 -7.02
N ARG A 44 -26.42 -17.24 -6.61
CA ARG A 44 -25.19 -18.01 -6.42
C ARG A 44 -24.77 -18.76 -7.70
N GLN A 45 -24.93 -18.12 -8.85
CA GLN A 45 -24.61 -18.67 -10.16
C GLN A 45 -23.11 -18.65 -10.45
N TYR A 46 -22.37 -17.71 -9.86
CA TYR A 46 -20.97 -17.47 -10.14
C TYR A 46 -20.11 -17.87 -8.94
N ARG A 47 -18.98 -18.52 -9.23
CA ARG A 47 -18.11 -19.09 -8.21
C ARG A 47 -16.88 -18.23 -7.93
N THR A 48 -16.32 -17.64 -8.98
CA THR A 48 -15.06 -16.89 -8.90
C THR A 48 -15.30 -15.40 -8.96
N PHE A 49 -14.38 -14.63 -8.39
CA PHE A 49 -14.41 -13.17 -8.50
C PHE A 49 -14.41 -12.71 -9.96
N GLY A 50 -13.63 -13.34 -10.84
CA GLY A 50 -13.63 -13.03 -12.27
C GLY A 50 -14.99 -13.25 -12.94
N GLN A 51 -15.70 -14.32 -12.60
CA GLN A 51 -17.07 -14.54 -13.11
C GLN A 51 -18.05 -13.50 -12.56
N LEU A 52 -17.95 -13.14 -11.29
CA LEU A 52 -18.76 -12.07 -10.71
C LEU A 52 -18.53 -10.75 -11.45
N LEU A 53 -17.27 -10.35 -11.69
CA LEU A 53 -16.95 -9.15 -12.47
C LEU A 53 -17.54 -9.17 -13.88
N GLN A 54 -17.51 -10.32 -14.56
CA GLN A 54 -17.99 -10.45 -15.92
C GLN A 54 -19.52 -10.45 -16.05
N HIS A 55 -20.24 -10.95 -15.05
CA HIS A 55 -21.65 -11.30 -15.21
C HIS A 55 -22.58 -10.72 -14.14
N ALA A 56 -22.10 -10.40 -12.94
CA ALA A 56 -22.90 -9.85 -11.86
C ALA A 56 -22.82 -8.31 -11.86
N ALA A 57 -23.96 -7.66 -12.08
CA ALA A 57 -24.04 -6.20 -12.06
C ALA A 57 -23.60 -5.65 -10.70
N GLY A 58 -22.64 -4.73 -10.71
CA GLY A 58 -22.13 -4.09 -9.49
C GLY A 58 -21.04 -4.87 -8.76
N ALA A 59 -20.55 -5.98 -9.30
CA ALA A 59 -19.44 -6.74 -8.72
C ALA A 59 -18.14 -5.93 -8.53
N GLU A 60 -17.92 -4.86 -9.31
CA GLU A 60 -16.81 -3.90 -9.11
C GLU A 60 -16.79 -3.28 -7.71
N ARG A 61 -17.96 -3.15 -7.07
CA ARG A 61 -18.08 -2.61 -5.70
C ARG A 61 -17.51 -3.56 -4.65
N LEU A 62 -17.26 -4.83 -4.97
CA LEU A 62 -16.69 -5.80 -4.03
C LEU A 62 -15.32 -5.36 -3.52
N HIS A 63 -14.51 -4.66 -4.33
CA HIS A 63 -13.27 -4.03 -3.87
C HIS A 63 -13.54 -3.12 -2.67
N PHE A 64 -14.51 -2.23 -2.78
CA PHE A 64 -14.85 -1.28 -1.73
C PHE A 64 -15.49 -1.99 -0.52
N LEU A 65 -16.45 -2.89 -0.75
CA LEU A 65 -17.16 -3.58 0.32
C LEU A 65 -16.21 -4.43 1.18
N VAL A 66 -15.34 -5.22 0.53
CA VAL A 66 -14.37 -6.08 1.22
C VAL A 66 -13.29 -5.27 1.94
N SER A 67 -12.95 -4.07 1.43
CA SER A 67 -11.96 -3.19 2.08
C SER A 67 -12.28 -2.85 3.54
N ALA A 68 -13.56 -2.94 3.94
CA ALA A 68 -13.98 -2.69 5.32
C ALA A 68 -13.30 -3.64 6.31
N ALA A 69 -13.10 -4.91 5.93
CA ALA A 69 -12.46 -5.93 6.75
C ALA A 69 -10.99 -5.60 7.08
N VAL A 70 -10.32 -4.79 6.26
CA VAL A 70 -8.89 -4.48 6.42
C VAL A 70 -8.66 -3.27 7.35
N ARG A 71 -9.66 -2.42 7.57
CA ARG A 71 -9.47 -1.12 8.26
C ARG A 71 -8.92 -1.25 9.67
N GLY A 72 -9.41 -2.20 10.46
CA GLY A 72 -8.93 -2.44 11.82
C GLY A 72 -7.46 -2.89 11.85
N TYR A 73 -7.04 -3.70 10.87
CA TYR A 73 -5.68 -4.19 10.74
C TYR A 73 -4.68 -3.09 10.37
N LEU A 74 -5.10 -2.10 9.58
CA LEU A 74 -4.23 -0.97 9.22
C LEU A 74 -3.85 -0.12 10.43
N GLN A 75 -4.75 0.00 11.42
CA GLN A 75 -4.46 0.74 12.65
C GLN A 75 -3.33 0.07 13.46
N GLN A 76 -3.25 -1.27 13.43
CA GLN A 76 -2.21 -2.03 14.13
C GLN A 76 -0.80 -1.78 13.57
N LEU A 77 -0.69 -1.27 12.35
CA LEU A 77 0.59 -0.93 11.72
C LEU A 77 1.20 0.36 12.27
N GLY A 78 0.47 1.12 13.10
CA GLY A 78 0.96 2.36 13.71
C GLY A 78 1.35 3.44 12.70
N GLY A 79 0.71 3.44 11.52
CA GLY A 79 1.00 4.41 10.46
C GLY A 79 2.30 4.17 9.69
N LEU A 80 2.95 3.01 9.85
CA LEU A 80 4.17 2.63 9.11
C LEU A 80 3.89 1.53 8.10
N VAL A 81 4.43 1.68 6.88
CA VAL A 81 4.27 0.68 5.81
C VAL A 81 4.90 -0.65 6.27
N PRO A 82 4.18 -1.79 6.16
CA PRO A 82 4.73 -3.10 6.52
C PRO A 82 5.82 -3.51 5.55
N ASP A 83 6.72 -4.39 5.98
CA ASP A 83 7.81 -4.99 5.18
C ASP A 83 8.86 -4.00 4.61
N ILE A 84 8.64 -2.70 4.74
CA ILE A 84 9.60 -1.67 4.36
C ILE A 84 10.48 -1.32 5.56
N VAL A 85 11.77 -1.59 5.42
CA VAL A 85 12.79 -1.25 6.41
C VAL A 85 13.95 -0.51 5.75
N ASP A 86 14.67 0.28 6.55
CA ASP A 86 15.97 0.79 6.14
C ASP A 86 17.03 -0.32 6.19
N ASN A 87 18.25 0.01 5.76
CA ASN A 87 19.37 -0.93 5.75
C ASN A 87 19.83 -1.39 7.17
N LEU A 88 19.25 -0.83 8.24
CA LEU A 88 19.44 -1.26 9.63
C LEU A 88 18.29 -2.14 10.14
N GLY A 89 17.31 -2.46 9.29
CA GLY A 89 16.12 -3.24 9.66
C GLY A 89 15.05 -2.43 10.39
N ARG A 90 15.12 -1.10 10.41
CA ARG A 90 14.15 -0.24 11.11
C ARG A 90 13.02 0.16 10.17
N ARG A 91 11.78 0.04 10.64
CA ARG A 91 10.62 0.62 9.94
C ARG A 91 10.69 2.14 10.04
N PHE A 92 10.53 2.83 8.93
CA PHE A 92 10.66 4.28 8.88
C PHE A 92 9.68 4.97 7.94
N LEU A 93 8.96 4.20 7.10
CA LEU A 93 8.16 4.76 6.01
C LEU A 93 6.74 5.04 6.51
N PRO A 94 6.38 6.30 6.82
CA PRO A 94 5.00 6.63 7.21
C PRO A 94 4.06 6.54 6.03
N PHE A 95 2.81 6.17 6.27
CA PHE A 95 1.72 6.23 5.31
C PHE A 95 0.45 6.79 5.95
N SER A 96 -0.34 7.49 5.16
CA SER A 96 -1.66 8.00 5.56
C SER A 96 -2.78 7.58 4.61
N GLN A 97 -2.42 7.08 3.42
CA GLN A 97 -3.35 6.65 2.39
C GLN A 97 -3.07 5.20 1.99
N PHE A 98 -4.14 4.47 1.71
CA PHE A 98 -4.05 3.11 1.20
C PHE A 98 -5.16 2.83 0.19
N GLN A 99 -4.96 1.81 -0.63
CA GLN A 99 -5.98 1.28 -1.53
C GLN A 99 -6.01 -0.24 -1.45
N PHE A 100 -7.19 -0.78 -1.16
CA PHE A 100 -7.43 -2.22 -1.15
C PHE A 100 -7.83 -2.71 -2.54
N GLU A 101 -7.40 -3.91 -2.89
CA GLU A 101 -7.72 -4.59 -4.14
C GLU A 101 -8.00 -6.07 -3.87
N LEU A 102 -9.13 -6.58 -4.37
CA LEU A 102 -9.35 -8.01 -4.51
C LEU A 102 -8.72 -8.45 -5.83
N ILE A 103 -7.66 -9.26 -5.77
CA ILE A 103 -6.96 -9.73 -6.98
C ILE A 103 -7.70 -10.94 -7.57
N ASN A 104 -7.96 -11.92 -6.71
CA ASN A 104 -8.64 -13.14 -7.10
C ASN A 104 -9.35 -13.76 -5.89
N SER A 105 -10.41 -14.51 -6.14
CA SER A 105 -11.08 -15.28 -5.10
C SER A 105 -12.02 -16.33 -5.71
N ASP A 106 -12.30 -17.37 -4.93
CA ASP A 106 -13.21 -18.45 -5.27
C ASP A 106 -14.06 -18.77 -4.03
N LEU A 107 -15.38 -18.73 -4.16
CA LEU A 107 -16.31 -18.91 -3.04
C LEU A 107 -16.27 -20.31 -2.41
N GLN A 108 -15.70 -21.28 -3.10
CA GLN A 108 -15.60 -22.67 -2.66
C GLN A 108 -14.16 -23.11 -2.39
N ASP A 109 -13.16 -22.30 -2.78
CA ASP A 109 -11.75 -22.60 -2.61
C ASP A 109 -10.98 -21.39 -2.11
N ARG A 110 -10.86 -21.30 -0.78
CA ARG A 110 -10.14 -20.20 -0.14
C ARG A 110 -8.68 -20.12 -0.54
N SER A 111 -8.05 -21.22 -1.00
CA SER A 111 -6.64 -21.18 -1.40
C SER A 111 -6.39 -20.26 -2.60
N ARG A 112 -7.44 -19.96 -3.37
CA ARG A 112 -7.41 -19.03 -4.51
C ARG A 112 -7.65 -17.57 -4.11
N HIS A 113 -7.96 -17.31 -2.84
CA HIS A 113 -8.17 -15.96 -2.34
C HIS A 113 -6.85 -15.20 -2.28
N GLN A 114 -6.81 -14.08 -2.98
CA GLN A 114 -5.67 -13.19 -3.06
C GLN A 114 -6.15 -11.74 -3.06
N VAL A 115 -5.56 -10.94 -2.18
CA VAL A 115 -5.84 -9.50 -2.04
C VAL A 115 -4.54 -8.71 -2.07
N ALA A 116 -4.65 -7.41 -2.34
CA ALA A 116 -3.55 -6.48 -2.16
C ALA A 116 -3.96 -5.27 -1.34
N VAL A 117 -2.99 -4.74 -0.60
CA VAL A 117 -3.06 -3.41 0.00
C VAL A 117 -1.91 -2.59 -0.55
N ASN A 118 -2.26 -1.54 -1.28
CA ASN A 118 -1.32 -0.53 -1.75
C ASN A 118 -1.18 0.54 -0.68
N PHE A 119 0.03 0.74 -0.16
CA PHE A 119 0.34 1.76 0.83
C PHE A 119 1.03 2.93 0.15
N TYR A 120 0.52 4.14 0.33
CA TYR A 120 1.10 5.36 -0.22
C TYR A 120 1.81 6.12 0.89
N SER A 121 3.13 6.29 0.74
CA SER A 121 3.92 6.96 1.76
C SER A 121 3.55 8.43 1.89
N GLU A 122 3.86 9.03 3.05
CA GLU A 122 3.97 10.48 3.09
C GLU A 122 5.13 10.96 2.20
N ALA A 123 5.18 12.26 1.95
CA ALA A 123 6.21 12.89 1.13
C ALA A 123 7.61 12.62 1.70
N LEU A 124 8.52 12.19 0.81
CA LEU A 124 9.93 11.98 1.11
C LEU A 124 10.78 12.93 0.27
N ARG A 125 11.85 13.45 0.86
CA ARG A 125 12.94 14.06 0.10
C ARG A 125 13.82 12.94 -0.44
N TRP A 126 14.02 12.92 -1.75
CA TRP A 126 14.99 12.05 -2.42
C TRP A 126 16.32 12.80 -2.52
N HIS A 127 17.34 12.28 -1.83
CA HIS A 127 18.68 12.86 -1.81
C HIS A 127 19.54 12.29 -2.93
N ASP A 128 19.58 10.96 -3.04
CA ASP A 128 20.41 10.28 -4.03
C ASP A 128 19.97 8.83 -4.29
N THR A 129 20.54 8.22 -5.32
CA THR A 129 20.42 6.79 -5.63
C THR A 129 21.79 6.14 -5.64
N ILE A 130 21.99 5.16 -4.76
CA ILE A 130 23.27 4.47 -4.57
C ILE A 130 23.07 3.01 -4.98
N GLY A 131 23.40 2.67 -6.23
CA GLY A 131 23.10 1.35 -6.78
C GLY A 131 21.60 1.06 -6.77
N THR A 132 21.17 0.00 -6.07
CA THR A 132 19.76 -0.36 -5.90
C THR A 132 19.12 0.28 -4.68
N TYR A 133 19.73 1.31 -4.08
CA TYR A 133 19.22 1.98 -2.89
C TYR A 133 18.79 3.41 -3.17
N LEU A 134 17.75 3.86 -2.49
CA LEU A 134 17.34 5.26 -2.40
C LEU A 134 17.76 5.82 -1.04
N LEU A 135 18.51 6.93 -1.07
CA LEU A 135 18.75 7.73 0.13
C LEU A 135 17.63 8.76 0.27
N VAL A 136 16.83 8.61 1.33
CA VAL A 136 15.63 9.42 1.56
C VAL A 136 15.58 9.97 2.98
N SER A 137 14.77 11.01 3.17
CA SER A 137 14.34 11.48 4.50
C SER A 137 12.87 11.89 4.44
N VAL A 138 12.14 11.75 5.54
CA VAL A 138 10.76 12.29 5.63
C VAL A 138 10.78 13.79 5.29
N ALA A 139 9.89 14.24 4.41
CA ALA A 139 9.93 15.62 3.91
C ALA A 139 9.60 16.66 5.00
N ALA A 140 8.89 16.27 6.06
CA ALA A 140 8.67 17.11 7.24
C ALA A 140 9.86 17.12 8.22
N ALA A 141 10.83 16.21 8.08
CA ALA A 141 11.95 16.12 9.02
C ALA A 141 12.81 17.40 9.00
N ARG A 142 13.22 17.79 10.21
CA ARG A 142 14.08 18.95 10.46
C ARG A 142 15.34 18.49 11.20
N PRO A 143 16.49 19.17 10.98
CA PRO A 143 17.65 19.00 11.84
C PRO A 143 17.29 19.31 13.30
N ALA A 144 17.88 18.58 14.24
CA ALA A 144 17.64 18.78 15.67
C ALA A 144 18.18 20.13 16.20
N ALA A 145 19.21 20.66 15.53
CA ALA A 145 19.82 21.95 15.83
C ALA A 145 20.36 22.59 14.54
N PRO A 146 20.61 23.91 14.52
CA PRO A 146 21.31 24.56 13.42
C PRO A 146 22.66 23.89 13.15
N GLY A 147 22.93 23.52 11.90
CA GLY A 147 24.16 22.80 11.51
C GLY A 147 24.17 21.30 11.79
N ALA A 148 23.13 20.75 12.43
CA ALA A 148 23.00 19.30 12.59
C ALA A 148 22.60 18.63 11.27
N GLY A 149 23.01 17.37 11.10
CA GLY A 149 22.57 16.54 9.98
C GLY A 149 21.08 16.24 10.02
N LEU A 150 20.49 16.00 8.84
CA LEU A 150 19.12 15.53 8.71
C LEU A 150 19.08 14.00 8.87
N PRO A 151 18.16 13.43 9.68
CA PRO A 151 17.96 11.99 9.71
C PRO A 151 17.58 11.46 8.34
N THR A 152 18.29 10.42 7.89
CA THR A 152 18.10 9.80 6.57
C THR A 152 17.97 8.29 6.72
N HIS A 153 17.36 7.67 5.72
CA HIS A 153 17.16 6.24 5.61
C HIS A 153 17.66 5.79 4.24
N LEU A 154 18.39 4.69 4.23
CA LEU A 154 18.81 4.00 3.02
C LEU A 154 17.84 2.85 2.77
N LEU A 155 17.03 2.97 1.72
CA LEU A 155 15.98 2.03 1.35
C LEU A 155 16.40 1.22 0.13
N ALA A 156 16.35 -0.11 0.20
CA ALA A 156 16.56 -0.95 -0.97
C ALA A 156 15.32 -0.90 -1.89
N LEU A 157 15.54 -0.77 -3.19
CA LEU A 157 14.53 -1.04 -4.20
C LEU A 157 14.23 -2.54 -4.18
N GLN A 158 12.96 -2.88 -3.94
CA GLN A 158 12.50 -4.26 -3.83
C GLN A 158 11.22 -4.46 -4.65
N PRO A 159 10.82 -5.72 -4.92
CA PRO A 159 9.58 -5.99 -5.65
C PRO A 159 8.39 -5.25 -5.06
N PHE A 160 7.49 -4.79 -5.93
CA PHE A 160 6.24 -4.09 -5.58
C PHE A 160 6.40 -2.74 -4.87
N LEU A 161 7.62 -2.21 -4.74
CA LEU A 161 7.88 -0.84 -4.34
C LEU A 161 8.15 0.01 -5.57
N SER A 162 7.43 1.12 -5.72
CA SER A 162 7.60 2.06 -6.83
C SER A 162 7.54 3.50 -6.37
N ILE A 163 8.16 4.41 -7.13
CA ILE A 163 7.90 5.84 -7.01
C ILE A 163 6.55 6.12 -7.65
N HIS A 164 5.56 6.49 -6.84
CA HIS A 164 4.20 6.78 -7.28
C HIS A 164 4.09 8.17 -7.89
N SER A 165 4.74 9.16 -7.28
CA SER A 165 4.75 10.54 -7.77
C SER A 165 6.11 11.19 -7.51
N LEU A 166 6.46 12.12 -8.41
CA LEU A 166 7.64 12.97 -8.31
C LEU A 166 7.19 14.41 -8.47
N GLN A 167 7.35 15.20 -7.41
CA GLN A 167 7.16 16.64 -7.46
C GLN A 167 8.49 17.28 -7.85
N LEU A 168 8.48 17.95 -9.00
CA LEU A 168 9.60 18.74 -9.47
C LEU A 168 9.61 20.09 -8.74
N PRO A 169 10.79 20.66 -8.47
CA PRO A 169 10.89 22.05 -8.02
C PRO A 169 10.21 22.96 -9.04
N ALA A 170 9.47 23.96 -8.58
CA ALA A 170 8.92 24.99 -9.48
C ALA A 170 10.07 25.66 -10.25
N PRO A 171 9.90 25.97 -11.54
CA PRO A 171 10.89 26.72 -12.29
C PRO A 171 11.09 28.10 -11.63
N PRO A 172 12.31 28.67 -11.73
CA PRO A 172 12.66 29.91 -11.03
C PRO A 172 11.77 31.12 -11.36
N ASP A 173 11.08 31.12 -12.51
CA ASP A 173 10.29 32.27 -13.00
C ASP A 173 8.90 32.44 -12.33
N GLU A 174 8.43 31.52 -11.49
CA GLU A 174 7.13 31.65 -10.80
C GLU A 174 7.23 32.04 -9.31
N ALA A 175 8.45 32.14 -8.76
CA ALA A 175 8.64 32.45 -7.34
C ALA A 175 8.51 33.95 -6.99
N ASP A 176 8.60 34.84 -7.98
CA ASP A 176 8.57 36.30 -7.80
C ASP A 176 7.21 36.96 -8.13
N ALA A 177 6.16 36.17 -8.42
CA ALA A 177 4.85 36.69 -8.80
C ALA A 177 3.78 36.65 -7.68
N ARG A 178 4.17 36.56 -6.40
CA ARG A 178 3.23 36.59 -5.26
C ARG A 178 3.66 37.55 -4.16
#